data_AF-A0A1U8ILL6-F1
#
_entry.id   AF-A0A1U8ILL6-F1
#
_cell.length_a   1.000
_cell.length_b   1.000
_cell.length_c   1.000
_cell.angle_alpha   90.00
_cell.angle_beta   90.00
_cell.angle_gamma   90.00
#
_symmetry.space_group_name_H-M   'P 1'
#
loop_
_entity.id
_entity.type
_entity.pdbx_description
1 polymer ?
#
loop_
_entity_poly.entity_id
_entity_poly.type
_entity_poly.pdbx_seq_one_letter_code
_entity_poly.pdbx_strand_id
1 'polypeptide(L)'
;MPGLTIGDTVPNLEVETTHGTFNLHDYFNNGWTIIFSHPSDFTPVCTTELGKMAAYLPEFEKRGIKLLGFSCDDVQSHKEWIKDVEAYTPGCKVAYPIVADPRREIIKQLNMVDPNERDSSGSELPSRALHIVGSDNKIKLSFLYPATTGRNMDEVMRAVDSLQKTSQYKVATPANWKQGEPVVISPSVPNEEAKKMFPRGFETKNLPSGKDYLRFTNV
;
A
#
# COMPACT_ATOMS: atom_id res chain seq x y z
N MET A 1 -16.02 1.48 16.16
CA MET A 1 -16.16 2.19 14.88
C MET A 1 -15.92 1.17 13.78
N PRO A 2 -16.63 1.22 12.63
CA PRO A 2 -16.16 0.45 11.47
C PRO A 2 -14.71 0.84 11.20
N GLY A 3 -13.86 -0.15 10.87
CA GLY A 3 -12.47 0.11 10.54
C GLY A 3 -12.32 1.03 9.32
N LEU A 4 -11.13 1.62 9.13
CA LEU A 4 -10.84 2.50 8.00
C LEU A 4 -11.17 1.86 6.65
N THR A 5 -11.78 2.64 5.76
CA THR A 5 -12.20 2.26 4.41
C THR A 5 -11.61 3.19 3.35
N ILE A 6 -11.84 2.88 2.07
CA ILE A 6 -11.36 3.70 0.95
C ILE A 6 -11.99 5.10 1.04
N GLY A 7 -11.14 6.13 0.98
CA GLY A 7 -11.55 7.53 1.06
C GLY A 7 -11.50 8.15 2.46
N ASP A 8 -11.36 7.33 3.51
CA ASP A 8 -11.16 7.82 4.88
C ASP A 8 -9.78 8.45 5.03
N THR A 9 -9.71 9.55 5.77
CA THR A 9 -8.46 10.19 6.15
C THR A 9 -7.81 9.39 7.27
N VAL A 10 -6.55 9.01 7.11
CA VAL A 10 -5.76 8.35 8.16
C VAL A 10 -5.66 9.31 9.36
N PRO A 11 -5.87 8.86 10.61
CA PRO A 11 -5.75 9.74 11.77
C PRO A 11 -4.34 10.31 11.89
N ASN A 12 -4.22 11.59 12.30
CA ASN A 12 -2.91 12.20 12.55
C ASN A 12 -2.43 11.83 13.96
N LEU A 13 -1.72 10.71 14.07
CA LEU A 13 -1.22 10.17 15.33
C LEU A 13 0.27 10.53 15.49
N GLU A 14 0.68 10.87 16.71
CA GLU A 14 2.10 10.88 17.07
C GLU A 14 2.55 9.43 17.29
N VAL A 15 3.65 9.05 16.62
CA VAL A 15 4.15 7.67 16.61
C VAL A 15 5.63 7.63 16.96
N GLU A 16 6.04 6.64 17.75
CA GLU A 16 7.44 6.33 18.01
C GLU A 16 7.94 5.29 17.01
N THR A 17 9.10 5.53 16.39
CA THR A 17 9.63 4.66 15.34
C THR A 17 11.12 4.40 15.48
N THR A 18 11.64 3.46 14.69
CA THR A 18 13.09 3.26 14.52
C THR A 18 13.86 4.49 14.05
N HIS A 19 13.17 5.51 13.50
CA HIS A 19 13.75 6.76 12.99
C HIS A 19 13.37 7.97 13.85
N GLY A 20 12.90 7.76 15.08
CA GLY A 20 12.45 8.81 16.00
C GLY A 20 10.94 9.03 15.96
N THR A 21 10.49 10.05 16.68
CA THR A 21 9.06 10.37 16.87
C THR A 21 8.59 11.40 15.86
N PHE A 22 7.41 11.19 15.27
CA PHE A 22 6.78 12.16 14.36
C PHE A 22 5.26 11.97 14.32
N ASN A 23 4.53 12.97 13.81
CA ASN A 23 3.13 12.79 13.46
C ASN A 23 2.98 12.13 12.09
N LEU A 24 2.01 11.24 11.93
CA LEU A 24 1.77 10.51 10.68
C LEU A 24 1.62 11.45 9.48
N HIS A 25 0.89 12.56 9.61
CA HIS A 25 0.69 13.48 8.49
C HIS A 25 1.98 14.24 8.13
N ASP A 26 2.85 14.50 9.09
CA ASP A 26 4.17 15.11 8.82
C ASP A 26 5.03 14.16 7.96
N TYR A 27 4.94 12.86 8.22
CA TYR A 27 5.61 11.83 7.42
C TYR A 27 4.97 11.65 6.04
N PHE A 28 3.64 11.68 5.94
CA PHE A 28 2.92 11.53 4.68
C PHE A 28 3.08 12.72 3.73
N ASN A 29 3.37 13.91 4.27
CA ASN A 29 3.50 15.14 3.50
C ASN A 29 4.36 14.95 2.24
N ASN A 30 3.94 15.62 1.17
CA ASN A 30 4.62 15.69 -0.13
C ASN A 30 4.73 14.36 -0.89
N GLY A 31 3.87 13.36 -0.62
CA GLY A 31 3.90 12.14 -1.41
C GLY A 31 2.81 11.14 -1.08
N TRP A 32 2.91 9.98 -1.72
CA TRP A 32 2.11 8.82 -1.38
C TRP A 32 2.88 7.99 -0.35
N THR A 33 2.16 7.31 0.54
CA THR A 33 2.78 6.46 1.55
C THR A 33 2.08 5.10 1.59
N ILE A 34 2.86 4.03 1.65
CA ILE A 34 2.36 2.70 1.98
C ILE A 34 2.60 2.49 3.47
N ILE A 35 1.51 2.40 4.23
CA ILE A 35 1.56 1.95 5.62
C ILE A 35 1.23 0.46 5.64
N PHE A 36 1.98 -0.34 6.39
CA PHE A 36 1.78 -1.78 6.44
C PHE A 36 2.13 -2.35 7.80
N SER A 37 1.40 -3.37 8.23
CA SER A 37 1.66 -4.04 9.50
C SER A 37 2.24 -5.44 9.33
N HIS A 38 2.88 -5.96 10.38
CA HIS A 38 3.29 -7.35 10.49
C HIS A 38 3.04 -7.86 11.93
N PRO A 39 2.62 -9.13 12.12
CA PRO A 39 2.24 -9.67 13.43
C PRO A 39 3.24 -9.43 14.58
N SER A 40 4.50 -9.80 14.39
CA SER A 40 5.55 -9.62 15.40
C SER A 40 6.92 -9.78 14.76
N ASP A 41 7.91 -9.12 15.34
CA ASP A 41 9.33 -9.32 15.05
C ASP A 41 9.77 -10.77 15.31
N PHE A 42 10.93 -11.15 14.77
CA PHE A 42 11.52 -12.49 14.93
C PHE A 42 10.62 -13.66 14.47
N THR A 43 9.70 -13.40 13.53
CA THR A 43 8.84 -14.44 12.93
C THR A 43 9.18 -14.69 11.46
N PRO A 44 9.01 -15.92 10.95
CA PRO A 44 9.58 -16.32 9.66
C PRO A 44 8.99 -15.55 8.48
N VAL A 45 7.65 -15.51 8.33
CA VAL A 45 7.00 -14.83 7.20
C VAL A 45 7.21 -13.31 7.27
N CYS A 46 7.23 -12.70 8.46
CA CYS A 46 7.52 -11.28 8.58
C CYS A 46 8.94 -10.95 8.12
N THR A 47 9.91 -11.84 8.41
CA THR A 47 11.31 -11.66 8.00
C THR A 47 11.43 -11.69 6.48
N THR A 48 10.73 -12.60 5.81
CA THR A 48 10.73 -12.66 4.34
C THR A 48 10.04 -11.44 3.71
N GLU A 49 8.95 -10.95 4.30
CA GLU A 49 8.20 -9.80 3.79
C GLU A 49 8.95 -8.48 3.94
N LEU A 50 9.55 -8.20 5.10
CA LEU A 50 10.30 -6.96 5.30
C LEU A 50 11.60 -6.96 4.46
N GLY A 51 12.23 -8.12 4.29
CA GLY A 51 13.34 -8.27 3.34
C GLY A 51 12.91 -7.91 1.90
N LYS A 52 11.72 -8.35 1.49
CA LYS A 52 11.16 -8.01 0.17
C LYS A 52 10.76 -6.54 0.06
N MET A 53 10.19 -5.94 1.09
CA MET A 53 9.92 -4.50 1.16
C MET A 53 11.20 -3.69 1.00
N ALA A 54 12.28 -4.07 1.69
CA ALA A 54 13.60 -3.44 1.55
C ALA A 54 14.15 -3.59 0.12
N ALA A 55 13.98 -4.75 -0.51
CA ALA A 55 14.40 -4.97 -1.90
C ALA A 55 13.60 -4.13 -2.91
N TYR A 56 12.32 -3.84 -2.64
CA TYR A 56 11.46 -3.03 -3.51
C TYR A 56 11.53 -1.53 -3.21
N LEU A 57 12.16 -1.14 -2.10
CA LEU A 57 12.26 0.26 -1.67
C LEU A 57 12.74 1.19 -2.80
N PRO A 58 13.80 0.87 -3.58
CA PRO A 58 14.23 1.73 -4.69
C PRO A 58 13.16 1.91 -5.77
N GLU A 59 12.33 0.91 -6.03
CA GLU A 59 11.24 1.00 -7.02
C GLU A 59 10.06 1.83 -6.52
N PHE A 60 9.79 1.79 -5.21
CA PHE A 60 8.82 2.66 -4.55
C PHE A 60 9.30 4.11 -4.54
N GLU A 61 10.58 4.35 -4.22
CA GLU A 61 11.18 5.68 -4.22
C GLU A 61 11.18 6.33 -5.61
N LYS A 62 11.46 5.57 -6.67
CA LYS A 62 11.34 6.05 -8.07
C LYS A 62 9.95 6.58 -8.41
N ARG A 63 8.91 6.09 -7.72
CA ARG A 63 7.51 6.50 -7.87
C ARG A 63 7.07 7.55 -6.83
N GLY A 64 7.99 8.02 -6.00
CA GLY A 64 7.69 8.97 -4.93
C GLY A 64 6.83 8.37 -3.81
N ILE A 65 6.94 7.06 -3.59
CA ILE A 65 6.23 6.34 -2.53
C ILE A 65 7.15 6.17 -1.31
N LYS A 66 6.67 6.56 -0.13
CA LYS A 66 7.31 6.25 1.16
C LYS A 66 6.76 4.96 1.74
N LEU A 67 7.56 4.23 2.51
CA LEU A 67 7.12 3.04 3.26
C LEU A 67 7.10 3.36 4.77
N LEU A 68 6.16 2.76 5.52
CA LEU A 68 6.09 2.85 6.97
C LEU A 68 5.52 1.53 7.54
N GLY A 69 6.36 0.80 8.28
CA GLY A 69 5.98 -0.45 8.94
C GLY A 69 5.33 -0.22 10.31
N PHE A 70 4.53 -1.18 10.77
CA PHE A 70 3.89 -1.17 12.09
C PHE A 70 3.91 -2.58 12.71
N SER A 71 4.32 -2.70 13.97
CA SER A 71 3.98 -3.88 14.79
C SER A 71 3.79 -3.49 16.26
N CYS A 72 3.42 -4.47 17.07
CA CYS A 72 3.20 -4.27 18.50
C CYS A 72 4.46 -4.48 19.36
N ASP A 73 5.60 -4.76 18.73
CA ASP A 73 6.88 -4.85 19.42
C ASP A 73 7.44 -3.44 19.69
N ASP A 74 8.45 -3.33 20.56
CA ASP A 74 9.09 -2.05 20.86
C ASP A 74 10.20 -1.68 19.85
N VAL A 75 10.64 -0.41 19.88
CA VAL A 75 11.67 0.09 18.97
C VAL A 75 13.01 -0.66 19.10
N GLN A 76 13.34 -1.15 20.30
CA GLN A 76 14.59 -1.87 20.52
C GLN A 76 14.53 -3.25 19.86
N SER A 77 13.40 -3.95 19.99
CA SER A 77 13.11 -5.19 19.25
C SER A 77 13.26 -4.98 17.76
N HIS A 78 12.63 -3.94 17.19
CA HIS A 78 12.71 -3.66 15.76
C HIS A 78 14.15 -3.48 15.30
N LYS A 79 14.96 -2.71 16.04
CA LYS A 79 16.37 -2.44 15.68
C LYS A 79 17.23 -3.69 15.70
N GLU A 80 17.01 -4.59 16.65
CA GLU A 80 17.72 -5.87 16.69
C GLU A 80 17.26 -6.80 15.58
N TRP A 81 15.95 -6.93 15.37
CA TRP A 81 15.38 -7.81 14.35
C TRP A 81 15.69 -7.36 12.91
N ILE A 82 15.81 -6.06 12.64
CA ILE A 82 16.24 -5.54 11.34
C ILE A 82 17.57 -6.18 10.89
N LYS A 83 18.48 -6.50 11.82
CA LYS A 83 19.74 -7.17 11.49
C LYS A 83 19.50 -8.54 10.87
N ASP A 84 18.54 -9.31 11.38
CA ASP A 84 18.17 -10.62 10.85
C ASP A 84 17.49 -10.50 9.48
N VAL A 85 16.62 -9.50 9.31
CA VAL A 85 15.96 -9.21 8.03
C VAL A 85 16.99 -8.89 6.94
N GLU A 86 17.96 -8.03 7.25
CA GLU A 86 19.04 -7.66 6.33
C GLU A 86 20.04 -8.80 6.09
N ALA A 87 20.28 -9.67 7.08
CA ALA A 87 21.08 -10.87 6.91
C ALA A 87 20.39 -11.90 5.99
N TYR A 88 19.07 -12.05 6.10
CA TYR A 88 18.27 -12.92 5.22
C TYR A 88 18.18 -12.39 3.79
N THR A 89 18.22 -11.07 3.59
CA THR A 89 18.17 -10.43 2.27
C THR A 89 19.43 -9.58 1.99
N PRO A 90 20.59 -10.21 1.73
CA PRO A 90 21.85 -9.51 1.56
C PRO A 90 21.78 -8.40 0.51
N GLY A 91 22.34 -7.24 0.83
CA GLY A 91 22.38 -6.08 -0.06
C GLY A 91 21.12 -5.19 -0.01
N CYS A 92 20.08 -5.59 0.70
CA CYS A 92 18.88 -4.78 0.90
C CYS A 92 18.88 -4.23 2.33
N LYS A 93 18.66 -2.91 2.48
CA LYS A 93 18.62 -2.23 3.77
C LYS A 93 17.20 -1.86 4.15
N VAL A 94 16.82 -2.09 5.40
CA VAL A 94 15.53 -1.64 5.94
C VAL A 94 15.66 -0.16 6.29
N ALA A 95 15.62 0.69 5.26
CA ALA A 95 15.82 2.14 5.38
C ALA A 95 14.52 2.93 5.59
N TYR A 96 13.40 2.23 5.80
CA TYR A 96 12.12 2.82 6.17
C TYR A 96 11.85 2.65 7.68
N PRO A 97 11.10 3.59 8.30
CA PRO A 97 10.70 3.49 9.69
C PRO A 97 9.73 2.32 9.96
N ILE A 98 9.86 1.74 11.16
CA ILE A 98 8.90 0.81 11.75
C ILE A 98 8.38 1.46 13.04
N VAL A 99 7.06 1.61 13.12
CA VAL A 99 6.33 2.14 14.28
C VAL A 99 6.16 1.06 15.33
N ALA A 100 6.48 1.41 16.58
CA ALA A 100 6.22 0.60 17.74
C ALA A 100 4.83 0.94 18.32
N ASP A 101 3.95 -0.07 18.42
CA ASP A 101 2.62 0.05 19.04
C ASP A 101 2.43 -0.97 20.18
N PRO A 102 3.26 -0.95 21.24
CA PRO A 102 3.13 -1.88 22.36
C PRO A 102 1.80 -1.74 23.12
N ARG A 103 1.07 -0.64 22.95
CA ARG A 103 -0.27 -0.45 23.54
C ARG A 103 -1.41 -0.95 22.65
N ARG A 104 -1.12 -1.33 21.39
CA ARG A 104 -2.09 -1.81 20.40
C ARG A 104 -3.20 -0.79 20.11
N GLU A 105 -2.93 0.49 20.33
CA GLU A 105 -3.89 1.58 20.14
C GLU A 105 -3.91 2.06 18.68
N ILE A 106 -2.74 2.03 18.03
CA ILE A 106 -2.56 2.50 16.65
C ILE A 106 -3.13 1.46 15.69
N ILE A 107 -2.81 0.17 15.86
CA ILE A 107 -3.30 -0.90 14.97
C ILE A 107 -4.83 -0.98 14.96
N LYS A 108 -5.48 -0.66 16.09
CA LYS A 108 -6.94 -0.60 16.21
C LYS A 108 -7.52 0.56 15.41
N GLN A 109 -6.91 1.73 15.53
CA GLN A 109 -7.33 2.93 14.79
C GLN A 109 -7.09 2.80 13.28
N LEU A 110 -6.05 2.05 12.89
CA LEU A 110 -5.70 1.82 11.50
C LEU A 110 -6.40 0.61 10.88
N ASN A 111 -7.28 -0.10 11.61
CA ASN A 111 -7.96 -1.31 11.13
C ASN A 111 -6.99 -2.42 10.68
N MET A 112 -5.94 -2.63 11.47
CA MET A 112 -4.86 -3.58 11.18
C MET A 112 -4.87 -4.83 12.08
N VAL A 113 -5.86 -5.00 12.96
CA VAL A 113 -5.91 -6.13 13.92
C VAL A 113 -6.20 -7.46 13.24
N ASP A 114 -5.48 -8.53 13.61
CA ASP A 114 -5.86 -9.91 13.26
C ASP A 114 -6.89 -10.43 14.28
N PRO A 115 -8.08 -10.87 13.84
CA PRO A 115 -9.12 -11.30 14.76
C PRO A 115 -8.76 -12.58 15.53
N ASN A 116 -7.87 -13.42 14.98
CA ASN A 116 -7.60 -14.76 15.51
C ASN A 116 -6.23 -14.88 16.18
N GLU A 117 -5.26 -14.07 15.78
CA GLU A 117 -3.91 -14.14 16.33
C GLU A 117 -3.78 -13.37 17.65
N ARG A 118 -3.11 -13.99 18.62
CA ARG A 118 -2.82 -13.42 19.93
C ARG A 118 -1.37 -13.70 20.30
N ASP A 119 -0.75 -12.79 21.05
CA ASP A 119 0.53 -13.09 21.69
C ASP A 119 0.36 -14.02 22.90
N SER A 120 1.47 -14.36 23.56
CA SER A 120 1.48 -15.23 24.74
C SER A 120 0.71 -14.68 25.94
N SER A 121 0.43 -13.36 25.98
CA SER A 121 -0.40 -12.74 27.02
C SER A 121 -1.90 -12.77 26.69
N GLY A 122 -2.26 -13.26 25.50
CA GLY A 122 -3.64 -13.21 25.00
C GLY A 122 -4.03 -11.88 24.37
N SER A 123 -3.07 -10.98 24.11
CA SER A 123 -3.33 -9.67 23.50
C SER A 123 -3.35 -9.75 21.98
N GLU A 124 -4.17 -8.90 21.34
CA GLU A 124 -4.33 -8.84 19.90
C GLU A 124 -3.01 -8.48 19.18
N LEU A 125 -2.76 -9.16 18.06
CA LEU A 125 -1.66 -8.88 17.15
C LEU A 125 -2.19 -8.23 15.86
N PRO A 126 -1.36 -7.47 15.14
CA PRO A 126 -1.73 -6.98 13.83
C PRO A 126 -1.76 -8.10 12.80
N SER A 127 -2.71 -8.02 11.89
CA SER A 127 -2.74 -8.75 10.61
C SER A 127 -1.64 -8.26 9.67
N ARG A 128 -1.55 -8.85 8.47
CA ARG A 128 -0.68 -8.36 7.38
C ARG A 128 -1.42 -7.31 6.54
N ALA A 129 -1.96 -6.29 7.19
CA ALA A 129 -2.63 -5.19 6.54
C ALA A 129 -1.64 -4.29 5.79
N LEU A 130 -2.11 -3.67 4.71
CA LEU A 130 -1.38 -2.66 3.95
C LEU A 130 -2.37 -1.65 3.38
N HIS A 131 -2.16 -0.37 3.63
CA HIS A 131 -2.92 0.72 3.03
C HIS A 131 -2.02 1.58 2.17
N ILE A 132 -2.46 1.85 0.95
CA ILE A 132 -1.87 2.86 0.08
C ILE A 132 -2.57 4.18 0.37
N VAL A 133 -1.83 5.13 0.93
CA VAL A 133 -2.30 6.46 1.34
C VAL A 133 -1.86 7.49 0.30
N GLY A 134 -2.81 8.26 -0.21
CA GLY A 134 -2.53 9.34 -1.16
C GLY A 134 -1.96 10.59 -0.47
N SER A 135 -1.51 11.55 -1.27
CA SER A 135 -0.98 12.83 -0.79
C SER A 135 -2.01 13.72 -0.09
N ASP A 136 -3.29 13.34 -0.11
CA ASP A 136 -4.39 13.96 0.63
C ASP A 136 -4.67 13.26 1.97
N ASN A 137 -3.74 12.41 2.43
CA ASN A 137 -3.81 11.60 3.65
C ASN A 137 -4.99 10.61 3.68
N LYS A 138 -5.59 10.32 2.52
CA LYS A 138 -6.72 9.39 2.40
C LYS A 138 -6.29 8.02 1.90
N ILE A 139 -6.95 6.98 2.39
CA ILE A 139 -6.76 5.62 1.90
C ILE A 139 -7.27 5.51 0.47
N LYS A 140 -6.42 5.01 -0.41
CA LYS A 140 -6.72 4.79 -1.84
C LYS A 140 -6.97 3.32 -2.14
N LEU A 141 -6.30 2.43 -1.42
CA LEU A 141 -6.43 0.99 -1.55
C LEU A 141 -5.97 0.30 -0.25
N SER A 142 -6.58 -0.84 0.07
CA SER A 142 -6.19 -1.67 1.20
C SER A 142 -6.05 -3.13 0.77
N PHE A 143 -5.00 -3.80 1.26
CA PHE A 143 -4.86 -5.24 1.26
C PHE A 143 -4.95 -5.73 2.71
N LEU A 144 -5.81 -6.74 2.96
CA LEU A 144 -5.97 -7.35 4.28
C LEU A 144 -5.64 -8.84 4.16
N TYR A 145 -4.44 -9.21 4.59
CA TYR A 145 -3.95 -10.59 4.57
C TYR A 145 -3.90 -11.11 6.02
N PRO A 146 -4.31 -12.37 6.27
CA PRO A 146 -4.13 -12.98 7.58
C PRO A 146 -2.63 -13.24 7.84
N ALA A 147 -2.26 -13.46 9.10
CA ALA A 147 -0.88 -13.80 9.47
C ALA A 147 -0.31 -15.01 8.70
N THR A 148 -1.16 -15.92 8.24
CA THR A 148 -0.79 -17.15 7.52
C THR A 148 -0.41 -16.95 6.05
N THR A 149 -0.73 -15.80 5.44
CA THR A 149 -0.54 -15.57 4.00
C THR A 149 0.40 -14.39 3.76
N GLY A 150 1.64 -14.66 3.33
CA GLY A 150 2.57 -13.61 2.91
C GLY A 150 2.04 -12.80 1.73
N ARG A 151 2.31 -11.50 1.73
CA ARG A 151 1.88 -10.53 0.72
C ARG A 151 2.69 -10.68 -0.57
N ASN A 152 2.06 -10.31 -1.68
CA ASN A 152 2.71 -10.23 -2.98
C ASN A 152 3.12 -8.78 -3.29
N MET A 153 4.43 -8.49 -3.27
CA MET A 153 4.94 -7.14 -3.53
C MET A 153 4.79 -6.69 -4.99
N ASP A 154 4.73 -7.63 -5.95
CA ASP A 154 4.47 -7.29 -7.35
C ASP A 154 3.06 -6.72 -7.51
N GLU A 155 2.08 -7.27 -6.79
CA GLU A 155 0.71 -6.75 -6.80
C GLU A 155 0.64 -5.37 -6.14
N VAL A 156 1.37 -5.15 -5.04
CA VAL A 156 1.44 -3.83 -4.41
C VAL A 156 2.01 -2.80 -5.39
N MET A 157 3.09 -3.12 -6.08
CA MET A 157 3.69 -2.23 -7.08
C MET A 157 2.74 -1.97 -8.27
N ARG A 158 2.10 -3.02 -8.80
CA ARG A 158 1.11 -2.91 -9.88
C ARG A 158 -0.08 -2.03 -9.48
N ALA A 159 -0.54 -2.15 -8.23
CA ALA A 159 -1.60 -1.32 -7.67
C ALA A 159 -1.19 0.15 -7.54
N VAL A 160 0.04 0.44 -7.09
CA VAL A 160 0.61 1.81 -7.08
C VAL A 160 0.61 2.40 -8.50
N ASP A 161 1.12 1.67 -9.49
CA ASP A 161 1.17 2.12 -10.87
C ASP A 161 -0.22 2.44 -11.43
N SER A 162 -1.22 1.61 -11.09
CA SER A 162 -2.62 1.86 -11.44
C SER A 162 -3.17 3.11 -10.78
N LEU A 163 -3.00 3.26 -9.46
CA LEU A 163 -3.50 4.41 -8.70
C LEU A 163 -2.90 5.73 -9.18
N GLN A 164 -1.59 5.76 -9.43
CA GLN A 164 -0.94 6.98 -9.94
C GLN A 164 -1.41 7.30 -11.37
N LYS A 165 -1.51 6.30 -12.26
CA LYS A 165 -1.99 6.50 -13.63
C LYS A 165 -3.44 7.01 -13.65
N THR A 166 -4.32 6.41 -12.86
CA THR A 166 -5.75 6.81 -12.78
C THR A 166 -5.97 8.14 -12.06
N SER A 167 -5.00 8.60 -11.25
CA SER A 167 -5.03 9.96 -10.68
C SER A 167 -4.66 11.05 -11.70
N GLN A 168 -3.87 10.71 -12.72
CA GLN A 168 -3.40 11.66 -13.74
C GLN A 168 -4.33 11.73 -14.96
N TYR A 169 -4.97 10.61 -15.31
CA TYR A 169 -5.82 10.49 -16.50
C TYR A 169 -7.21 10.01 -16.11
N LYS A 170 -8.26 10.44 -16.84
CA LYS A 170 -9.63 9.92 -16.66
C LYS A 170 -9.79 8.51 -17.27
N VAL A 171 -9.03 7.56 -16.76
CA VAL A 171 -8.96 6.17 -17.18
C VAL A 171 -9.08 5.23 -15.98
N ALA A 172 -9.26 3.94 -16.25
CA ALA A 172 -9.22 2.85 -15.29
C ALA A 172 -8.35 1.71 -15.86
N THR A 173 -7.63 0.99 -15.00
CA THR A 173 -6.85 -0.19 -15.43
C THR A 173 -7.75 -1.43 -15.45
N PRO A 174 -7.79 -2.21 -16.55
CA PRO A 174 -8.61 -3.42 -16.63
C PRO A 174 -8.12 -4.54 -15.69
N ALA A 175 -8.89 -5.64 -15.63
CA ALA A 175 -8.50 -6.82 -14.86
C ALA A 175 -7.12 -7.34 -15.30
N ASN A 176 -6.29 -7.71 -14.33
CA ASN A 176 -4.91 -8.21 -14.53
C ASN A 176 -3.95 -7.24 -15.26
N TRP A 177 -4.31 -5.96 -15.37
CA TRP A 177 -3.51 -4.95 -16.05
C TRP A 177 -2.09 -4.86 -15.50
N LYS A 178 -1.11 -4.79 -16.40
CA LYS A 178 0.30 -4.51 -16.12
C LYS A 178 0.74 -3.19 -16.74
N GLN A 179 1.79 -2.60 -16.17
CA GLN A 179 2.38 -1.38 -16.71
C GLN A 179 2.74 -1.55 -18.20
N GLY A 180 2.28 -0.61 -19.02
CA GLY A 180 2.46 -0.63 -20.48
C GLY A 180 1.29 -1.22 -21.26
N GLU A 181 0.35 -1.91 -20.60
CA GLU A 181 -0.86 -2.43 -21.25
C GLU A 181 -1.93 -1.33 -21.42
N PRO A 182 -2.87 -1.50 -22.38
CA PRO A 182 -3.97 -0.57 -22.58
C PRO A 182 -4.83 -0.39 -21.33
N VAL A 183 -5.30 0.84 -21.12
CA VAL A 183 -6.26 1.22 -20.07
C VAL A 183 -7.64 1.44 -20.68
N VAL A 184 -8.67 1.45 -19.84
CA VAL A 184 -10.06 1.73 -20.23
C VAL A 184 -10.38 3.19 -19.96
N ILE A 185 -10.98 3.89 -20.92
CA ILE A 185 -11.44 5.27 -20.73
C ILE A 185 -12.64 5.27 -19.79
N SER A 186 -12.64 6.16 -18.79
CA SER A 186 -13.76 6.28 -17.85
C SER A 186 -15.10 6.43 -18.59
N PRO A 187 -16.16 5.72 -18.18
CA PRO A 187 -17.47 5.84 -18.81
C PRO A 187 -18.07 7.24 -18.68
N SER A 188 -17.59 8.06 -17.74
CA SER A 188 -18.03 9.45 -17.59
C SER A 188 -17.47 10.42 -18.65
N VAL A 189 -16.52 9.98 -19.50
CA VAL A 189 -15.92 10.80 -20.55
C VAL A 189 -16.65 10.57 -21.88
N PRO A 190 -17.35 11.56 -22.46
CA PRO A 190 -18.01 11.42 -23.76
C PRO A 190 -17.01 11.19 -24.91
N ASN A 191 -17.47 10.59 -26.03
CA ASN A 191 -16.58 10.27 -27.17
C ASN A 191 -15.86 11.50 -27.76
N GLU A 192 -16.53 12.65 -27.84
CA GLU A 192 -15.91 13.88 -28.35
C GLU A 192 -14.83 14.45 -27.42
N GLU A 193 -14.99 14.27 -26.10
CA GLU A 193 -13.96 14.64 -25.12
C GLU A 193 -12.80 13.62 -25.18
N ALA A 194 -13.10 12.33 -25.28
CA ALA A 194 -12.10 11.27 -25.41
C ALA A 194 -11.17 11.47 -26.62
N LYS A 195 -11.71 11.88 -27.79
CA LYS A 195 -10.89 12.19 -28.98
C LYS A 195 -9.89 13.31 -28.73
N LYS A 196 -10.23 14.30 -27.90
CA LYS A 196 -9.33 15.40 -27.52
C LYS A 196 -8.32 14.98 -26.47
N MET A 197 -8.75 14.20 -25.48
CA MET A 197 -7.89 13.70 -24.40
C MET A 197 -6.86 12.66 -24.87
N PHE A 198 -7.22 11.84 -25.86
CA PHE A 198 -6.40 10.74 -26.36
C PHE A 198 -6.12 10.91 -27.86
N PRO A 199 -5.23 11.84 -28.26
CA PRO A 199 -4.98 12.17 -29.66
C PRO A 199 -4.34 11.04 -30.48
N ARG A 200 -3.75 10.04 -29.80
CA ARG A 200 -3.26 8.79 -30.43
C ARG A 200 -4.40 7.81 -30.78
N GLY A 201 -5.64 8.16 -30.43
CA GLY A 201 -6.82 7.34 -30.66
C GLY A 201 -7.17 6.42 -29.48
N PHE A 202 -8.34 5.80 -29.61
CA PHE A 202 -8.83 4.76 -28.71
C PHE A 202 -9.65 3.75 -29.51
N GLU A 203 -9.71 2.51 -29.02
CA GLU A 203 -10.47 1.42 -29.62
C GLU A 203 -11.76 1.20 -28.83
N THR A 204 -12.92 1.32 -29.48
CA THR A 204 -14.21 0.91 -28.89
C THR A 204 -14.51 -0.53 -29.28
N LYS A 205 -14.79 -1.40 -28.30
CA LYS A 205 -15.21 -2.78 -28.57
C LYS A 205 -16.68 -2.84 -29.00
N ASN A 206 -16.94 -3.52 -30.11
CA ASN A 206 -18.30 -3.81 -30.56
C ASN A 206 -18.88 -4.95 -29.70
N LEU A 207 -19.89 -4.62 -28.88
CA LEU A 207 -20.51 -5.55 -27.95
C LEU A 207 -21.99 -5.77 -28.29
N PRO A 208 -22.60 -6.92 -27.90
CA PRO A 208 -24.00 -7.22 -28.21
C PRO A 208 -25.03 -6.18 -27.75
N SER A 209 -24.69 -5.36 -26.74
CA SER A 209 -25.58 -4.31 -26.24
C SER A 209 -25.67 -3.08 -27.15
N GLY A 210 -24.78 -2.95 -28.15
CA GLY A 210 -24.66 -1.75 -28.98
C GLY A 210 -24.17 -0.51 -28.22
N LYS A 211 -23.66 -0.65 -26.99
CA LYS A 211 -23.19 0.46 -26.15
C LYS A 211 -21.67 0.64 -26.27
N ASP A 212 -21.23 1.86 -26.50
CA ASP A 212 -19.82 2.25 -26.68
C ASP A 212 -19.06 2.51 -25.36
N TYR A 213 -19.30 1.70 -24.32
CA TYR A 213 -18.70 1.94 -23.01
C TYR A 213 -17.31 1.34 -22.86
N LEU A 214 -17.01 0.25 -23.59
CA LEU A 214 -15.74 -0.47 -23.48
C LEU A 214 -14.72 0.09 -24.47
N ARG A 215 -14.00 1.13 -24.03
CA ARG A 215 -13.05 1.89 -24.85
C ARG A 215 -11.64 1.79 -24.29
N PHE A 216 -10.69 1.33 -25.10
CA PHE A 216 -9.29 1.14 -24.71
C PHE A 216 -8.38 2.19 -25.32
N THR A 217 -7.39 2.66 -24.57
CA THR A 217 -6.35 3.57 -25.05
C THR A 217 -5.01 3.31 -24.36
N ASN A 218 -3.93 3.80 -24.96
CA ASN A 218 -2.58 3.72 -24.39
C ASN A 218 -2.18 5.11 -23.88
N VAL A 219 -1.86 5.20 -22.58
CA VAL A 219 -1.44 6.43 -21.89
C VAL A 219 -0.17 6.20 -21.09
#